data_AF-A0A7Y2D5I2-F1
#
_entry.id   AF-A0A7Y2D5I2-F1
#
_cell.length_a   1.000
_cell.length_b   1.000
_cell.length_c   1.000
_cell.angle_alpha   90.00
_cell.angle_beta   90.00
_cell.angle_gamma   90.00
#
_symmetry.space_group_name_H-M   'P 1'
#
loop_
_entity.id
_entity.type
_entity.pdbx_description
1 polymer ?
#
loop_
_entity_poly.entity_id
_entity_poly.type
_entity_poly.pdbx_seq_one_letter_code
_entity_poly.pdbx_strand_id
1 'polypeptide(L)'
;MRKILKFVFIGLFLFVCGTSFGAVYDVGPSRSLTSIADVPWATLQPGDTVLIHWRQTPYKEKWVICRQGSANAPITISGVPNANGDLPIIDGNGAVTPAGLNFWNEERGVIKIGGANIPSDTMPMHIIVENLEIRSAHPNYQFTNDGGNTQSYINNAAGIYVEKGENIVLRNNILHDNGNGLFIGSPNSTPSRDILIEGNYLHGNGVVGSAFYHNNYTAALNITFQFNRFGPLRPGADGNNLKDRSAGTVVRYNWIESGNRQLDLVDAEDSSVIAKAPEYQKTFVYGNVLIEPDGAGNSQIVHYGGDSGITSQYRKGKLYFYNNTVVSTRSGNTTLFRLSTNNESADARNNIFYVTATGNRLALLNAAGVLDLTHNWFKSGYRGSHGTVTGTINDAGTSVIDTVPGFVNASLQDFGLSDGSSATNAGTILHPDVLPAHAVSYEYKKHGQSATRQDDGQIDLGAFEKADLQISTTGLDSGRRGRGYRDQLLAAGGSGSYVWSVATGDLPPGLVLDPLTGSLWGKPMIKGNWTFLVEARDSQDTSLFVERELNITVTLYNN
;
A
#
# COMPACT_ATOMS: atom_id res chain seq x y z
N MET A 1 -34.73 43.13 -63.21
CA MET A 1 -34.88 43.69 -61.86
C MET A 1 -34.69 42.58 -60.83
N ARG A 2 -33.81 42.81 -59.84
CA ARG A 2 -33.76 42.22 -58.48
C ARG A 2 -33.93 40.70 -58.25
N LYS A 3 -32.80 40.07 -57.89
CA LYS A 3 -32.52 39.08 -56.80
C LYS A 3 -33.69 38.27 -56.21
N ILE A 4 -33.46 36.97 -56.00
CA ILE A 4 -33.34 36.34 -54.66
C ILE A 4 -32.56 35.02 -54.81
N LEU A 5 -31.36 35.00 -54.24
CA LEU A 5 -30.54 33.82 -54.03
C LEU A 5 -30.96 33.23 -52.67
N LYS A 6 -31.53 32.02 -52.64
CA LYS A 6 -31.85 31.33 -51.38
C LYS A 6 -30.55 30.78 -50.78
N PHE A 7 -30.05 31.43 -49.74
CA PHE A 7 -29.05 30.86 -48.85
C PHE A 7 -29.72 29.80 -47.97
N VAL A 8 -29.27 28.55 -48.08
CA VAL A 8 -29.57 27.49 -47.12
C VAL A 8 -28.60 27.68 -45.96
N PHE A 9 -29.10 28.11 -44.80
CA PHE A 9 -28.35 28.08 -43.55
C PHE A 9 -28.31 26.63 -43.06
N ILE A 10 -27.18 25.95 -43.24
CA ILE A 10 -26.87 24.74 -42.49
C ILE A 10 -26.38 25.22 -41.13
N GLY A 11 -27.24 25.13 -40.12
CA GLY A 11 -26.85 25.34 -38.74
C GLY A 11 -25.86 24.26 -38.32
N LEU A 12 -24.57 24.60 -38.29
CA LEU A 12 -23.55 23.79 -37.65
C LEU A 12 -23.82 23.85 -36.14
N PHE A 13 -24.53 22.85 -35.61
CA PHE A 13 -24.56 22.61 -34.17
C PHE A 13 -23.15 22.19 -33.75
N LEU A 14 -22.35 23.15 -33.29
CA LEU A 14 -21.21 22.84 -32.45
C LEU A 14 -21.75 22.18 -31.18
N PHE A 15 -21.63 20.86 -31.10
CA PHE A 15 -21.61 20.17 -29.82
C PHE A 15 -20.34 20.65 -29.10
N VAL A 16 -20.45 21.76 -28.38
CA VAL A 16 -19.50 22.08 -27.32
C VAL A 16 -19.75 21.02 -26.26
N CYS A 17 -18.93 19.97 -26.27
CA CYS A 17 -18.83 19.04 -25.16
C CYS A 17 -18.25 19.84 -23.99
N GLY A 18 -19.12 20.57 -23.28
CA GLY A 18 -18.76 21.26 -22.07
C GLY A 18 -18.47 20.19 -21.03
N THR A 19 -17.20 19.94 -20.75
CA THR A 19 -16.80 19.27 -19.51
C THR A 19 -17.24 20.20 -18.38
N SER A 20 -18.37 19.93 -17.74
CA SER A 20 -18.72 20.65 -16.51
C SER A 20 -17.68 20.24 -15.47
N PHE A 21 -16.80 21.16 -15.12
CA PHE A 21 -15.92 20.98 -13.97
C PHE A 21 -16.80 20.85 -12.72
N GLY A 22 -16.56 19.83 -11.90
CA GLY A 22 -17.26 19.69 -10.62
C GLY A 22 -16.92 20.83 -9.68
N ALA A 23 -17.79 21.09 -8.71
CA ALA A 23 -17.59 22.14 -7.73
C ALA A 23 -16.44 21.78 -6.78
N VAL A 24 -15.68 22.79 -6.35
CA VAL A 24 -14.65 22.63 -5.32
C VAL A 24 -15.14 23.31 -4.04
N TYR A 25 -15.17 22.54 -2.96
CA TYR A 25 -15.60 22.96 -1.63
C TYR A 25 -14.39 23.01 -0.69
N ASP A 26 -13.80 24.20 -0.52
CA ASP A 26 -12.68 24.41 0.40
C ASP A 26 -13.17 24.59 1.84
N VAL A 27 -12.78 23.65 2.70
CA VAL A 27 -13.12 23.60 4.13
C VAL A 27 -11.89 23.96 4.96
N GLY A 28 -12.03 24.92 5.87
CA GLY A 28 -11.02 25.22 6.88
C GLY A 28 -10.91 26.71 7.23
N PRO A 29 -9.94 27.09 8.07
CA PRO A 29 -9.76 28.47 8.49
C PRO A 29 -9.59 29.41 7.29
N SER A 30 -10.41 30.46 7.22
CA SER A 30 -10.39 31.46 6.13
C SER A 30 -10.66 30.90 4.74
N ARG A 31 -11.34 29.75 4.63
CA ARG A 31 -11.84 29.17 3.39
C ARG A 31 -13.32 29.50 3.16
N SER A 32 -13.85 29.11 2.01
CA SER A 32 -15.27 29.32 1.65
C SER A 32 -16.23 28.64 2.62
N LEU A 33 -15.83 27.48 3.14
CA LEU A 33 -16.55 26.73 4.17
C LEU A 33 -15.68 26.70 5.43
N THR A 34 -16.26 27.05 6.57
CA THR A 34 -15.50 27.13 7.83
C THR A 34 -15.43 25.79 8.57
N SER A 35 -16.43 24.95 8.33
CA SER A 35 -16.61 23.63 8.93
C SER A 35 -16.96 22.58 7.86
N ILE A 36 -16.65 21.31 8.16
CA ILE A 36 -17.10 20.17 7.36
C ILE A 36 -18.63 20.08 7.31
N ALA A 37 -19.33 20.61 8.33
CA ALA A 37 -20.78 20.64 8.37
C ALA A 37 -21.39 21.58 7.32
N ASP A 38 -20.61 22.54 6.81
CA ASP A 38 -21.06 23.47 5.77
C ASP A 38 -21.01 22.85 4.36
N VAL A 39 -20.41 21.67 4.19
CA VAL A 39 -20.32 20.98 2.90
C VAL A 39 -21.70 20.46 2.50
N PRO A 40 -22.14 20.64 1.24
CA PRO A 40 -23.45 20.19 0.78
C PRO A 40 -23.45 18.68 0.46
N TRP A 41 -23.15 17.85 1.47
CA TRP A 41 -22.98 16.39 1.37
C TRP A 41 -24.14 15.68 0.65
N ALA A 42 -25.38 16.11 0.90
CA ALA A 42 -26.58 15.53 0.30
C ALA A 42 -26.73 15.79 -1.20
N THR A 43 -26.01 16.78 -1.75
CA THR A 43 -26.18 17.22 -3.14
C THR A 43 -24.92 17.14 -3.99
N LEU A 44 -23.83 16.54 -3.48
CA LEU A 44 -22.59 16.36 -4.24
C LEU A 44 -22.84 15.66 -5.58
N GLN A 45 -22.23 16.19 -6.64
CA GLN A 45 -22.37 15.72 -8.03
C GLN A 45 -21.08 15.07 -8.53
N PRO A 46 -21.13 14.28 -9.62
CA PRO A 46 -19.92 13.77 -10.26
C PRO A 46 -18.90 14.88 -10.53
N GLY A 47 -17.66 14.65 -10.11
CA GLY A 47 -16.53 15.56 -10.24
C GLY A 47 -16.38 16.55 -9.08
N ASP A 48 -17.34 16.63 -8.16
CA ASP A 48 -17.22 17.50 -6.99
C ASP A 48 -16.05 17.08 -6.11
N THR A 49 -15.31 18.07 -5.62
CA THR A 49 -14.13 17.88 -4.75
C THR A 49 -14.33 18.64 -3.44
N VAL A 50 -14.20 17.96 -2.30
CA VAL A 50 -14.16 18.54 -0.97
C VAL A 50 -12.71 18.57 -0.50
N LEU A 51 -12.15 19.76 -0.31
CA LEU A 51 -10.78 19.98 0.14
C LEU A 51 -10.79 20.38 1.62
N ILE A 52 -10.35 19.48 2.50
CA ILE A 52 -10.33 19.70 3.95
C ILE A 52 -8.93 20.16 4.36
N HIS A 53 -8.76 21.43 4.65
CA HIS A 53 -7.45 21.99 5.01
C HIS A 53 -7.09 21.63 6.44
N TRP A 54 -5.82 21.27 6.63
CA TRP A 54 -5.25 21.06 7.96
C TRP A 54 -5.49 22.28 8.86
N ARG A 55 -5.76 22.01 10.13
CA ARG A 55 -5.80 23.00 11.20
C ARG A 55 -5.39 22.34 12.52
N GLN A 56 -4.93 23.16 13.47
CA GLN A 56 -4.43 22.68 14.76
C GLN A 56 -5.48 21.90 15.57
N THR A 57 -6.74 22.35 15.54
CA THR A 57 -7.85 21.72 16.26
C THR A 57 -8.55 20.70 15.36
N PRO A 58 -8.65 19.41 15.73
CA PRO A 58 -9.35 18.42 14.92
C PRO A 58 -10.76 18.83 14.50
N TYR A 59 -11.21 18.31 13.37
CA TYR A 59 -12.61 18.37 12.95
C TYR A 59 -13.43 17.42 13.81
N LYS A 60 -14.65 17.87 14.17
CA LYS A 60 -15.58 17.17 15.06
C LYS A 60 -16.88 16.87 14.34
N GLU A 61 -16.77 16.56 13.06
CA GLU A 61 -17.87 16.21 12.20
C GLU A 61 -17.73 14.75 11.77
N LYS A 62 -18.86 14.07 11.67
CA LYS A 62 -18.96 12.70 11.12
C LYS A 62 -20.09 12.66 10.11
N TRP A 63 -19.97 11.94 9.01
CA TRP A 63 -20.93 12.08 7.91
C TRP A 63 -21.07 10.82 7.07
N VAL A 64 -22.08 10.84 6.19
CA VAL A 64 -22.33 9.82 5.19
C VAL A 64 -22.10 10.39 3.78
N ILE A 65 -21.55 9.55 2.91
CA ILE A 65 -21.46 9.78 1.47
C ILE A 65 -22.37 8.74 0.81
N CYS A 66 -23.55 9.19 0.40
CA CYS A 66 -24.55 8.39 -0.32
C CYS A 66 -24.82 9.03 -1.69
N ARG A 67 -23.76 9.17 -2.50
CA ARG A 67 -23.76 9.89 -3.77
C ARG A 67 -22.94 9.14 -4.82
N GLN A 68 -23.13 9.49 -6.08
CA GLN A 68 -22.49 8.83 -7.21
C GLN A 68 -21.61 9.82 -7.97
N GLY A 69 -20.33 9.51 -8.06
CA GLY A 69 -19.45 10.04 -9.09
C GLY A 69 -19.58 9.26 -10.39
N SER A 70 -18.64 9.48 -11.31
CA SER A 70 -18.47 8.66 -12.51
C SER A 70 -17.01 8.29 -12.70
N ALA A 71 -16.71 7.30 -13.56
CA ALA A 71 -15.34 6.88 -13.84
C ALA A 71 -14.41 8.04 -14.26
N ASN A 72 -14.92 9.04 -14.98
CA ASN A 72 -14.15 10.20 -15.45
C ASN A 72 -14.30 11.44 -14.56
N ALA A 73 -15.20 11.40 -13.57
CA ALA A 73 -15.49 12.50 -12.67
C ALA A 73 -15.91 11.93 -11.29
N PRO A 74 -14.96 11.35 -10.54
CA PRO A 74 -15.24 10.83 -9.21
C PRO A 74 -15.60 11.97 -8.26
N ILE A 75 -16.37 11.65 -7.22
CA ILE A 75 -16.51 12.55 -6.06
C ILE A 75 -15.29 12.36 -5.18
N THR A 76 -14.54 13.43 -4.91
CA THR A 76 -13.27 13.35 -4.17
C THR A 76 -13.37 14.09 -2.85
N ILE A 77 -13.02 13.42 -1.75
CA ILE A 77 -12.86 14.01 -0.43
C ILE A 77 -11.39 13.90 -0.09
N SER A 78 -10.67 15.01 -0.14
CA SER A 78 -9.23 15.04 0.09
C SER A 78 -8.88 15.97 1.25
N GLY A 79 -8.04 15.49 2.15
CA GLY A 79 -7.31 16.37 3.04
C GLY A 79 -6.24 17.17 2.31
N VAL A 80 -5.98 18.38 2.78
CA VAL A 80 -4.88 19.24 2.34
C VAL A 80 -3.91 19.37 3.52
N PRO A 81 -2.73 18.72 3.48
CA PRO A 81 -1.79 18.77 4.58
C PRO A 81 -1.23 20.17 4.80
N ASN A 82 -0.68 20.41 5.99
CA ASN A 82 0.13 21.59 6.23
C ASN A 82 1.53 21.47 5.58
N ALA A 83 2.37 22.48 5.75
CA ALA A 83 3.73 22.49 5.19
C ALA A 83 4.65 21.37 5.71
N ASN A 84 4.32 20.75 6.84
CA ASN A 84 5.08 19.63 7.42
C ASN A 84 4.56 18.26 6.94
N GLY A 85 3.46 18.23 6.19
CA GLY A 85 2.81 16.99 5.76
C GLY A 85 1.76 16.46 6.74
N ASP A 86 1.42 17.19 7.81
CA ASP A 86 0.39 16.76 8.77
C ASP A 86 -0.98 16.79 8.09
N LEU A 87 -1.71 15.66 8.14
CA LEU A 87 -3.04 15.52 7.56
C LEU A 87 -4.11 16.17 8.46
N PRO A 88 -5.21 16.72 7.91
CA PRO A 88 -6.37 17.10 8.71
C PRO A 88 -6.93 15.90 9.48
N ILE A 89 -7.22 16.12 10.76
CA ILE A 89 -7.72 15.08 11.66
C ILE A 89 -9.24 15.15 11.74
N ILE A 90 -9.91 14.04 11.42
CA ILE A 90 -11.34 13.82 11.62
C ILE A 90 -11.51 12.95 12.87
N ASP A 91 -12.00 13.56 13.95
CA ASP A 91 -11.99 12.95 15.28
C ASP A 91 -13.42 12.62 15.73
N GLY A 92 -13.71 11.32 15.82
CA GLY A 92 -15.01 10.79 16.18
C GLY A 92 -15.46 11.10 17.62
N ASN A 93 -14.55 11.45 18.52
CA ASN A 93 -14.87 11.67 19.93
C ASN A 93 -15.56 13.03 20.15
N GLY A 94 -16.84 13.00 20.51
CA GLY A 94 -17.68 14.18 20.56
C GLY A 94 -17.97 14.75 19.18
N ALA A 95 -17.86 13.94 18.12
CA ALA A 95 -18.25 14.37 16.78
C ALA A 95 -19.75 14.65 16.70
N VAL A 96 -20.15 15.48 15.75
CA VAL A 96 -21.54 15.85 15.49
C VAL A 96 -21.87 15.54 14.03
N THR A 97 -22.99 14.90 13.80
CA THR A 97 -23.52 14.70 12.45
C THR A 97 -23.99 16.05 11.87
N PRO A 98 -23.51 16.47 10.68
CA PRO A 98 -23.93 17.71 10.04
C PRO A 98 -25.44 17.84 9.91
N ALA A 99 -25.95 19.05 10.17
CA ALA A 99 -27.35 19.38 9.97
C ALA A 99 -27.72 19.18 8.48
N GLY A 100 -28.82 18.46 8.22
CA GLY A 100 -29.28 18.16 6.87
C GLY A 100 -28.82 16.80 6.32
N LEU A 101 -28.06 16.02 7.09
CA LEU A 101 -27.89 14.59 6.86
C LEU A 101 -28.85 13.79 7.73
N ASN A 102 -29.27 12.62 7.24
CA ASN A 102 -30.03 11.65 8.00
C ASN A 102 -29.70 10.25 7.48
N PHE A 103 -29.12 9.40 8.31
CA PHE A 103 -28.68 8.07 7.88
C PHE A 103 -28.69 7.06 9.02
N TRP A 104 -28.95 5.82 8.69
CA TRP A 104 -28.91 4.73 9.66
C TRP A 104 -27.48 4.25 9.92
N ASN A 105 -27.30 3.43 10.96
CA ASN A 105 -26.01 2.86 11.35
C ASN A 105 -24.95 3.95 11.64
N GLU A 106 -25.36 5.05 12.27
CA GLU A 106 -24.47 6.15 12.60
C GLU A 106 -23.32 5.71 13.51
N GLU A 107 -23.58 4.81 14.45
CA GLU A 107 -22.61 4.28 15.40
C GLU A 107 -21.54 3.39 14.79
N ARG A 108 -21.61 3.10 13.49
CA ARG A 108 -20.69 2.20 12.77
C ARG A 108 -19.48 2.90 12.19
N GLY A 109 -19.43 4.23 12.15
CA GLY A 109 -18.19 4.90 11.77
C GLY A 109 -18.21 6.41 11.79
N VAL A 110 -17.01 6.98 11.58
CA VAL A 110 -16.81 8.44 11.49
C VAL A 110 -17.12 8.93 10.08
N ILE A 111 -16.60 8.24 9.07
CA ILE A 111 -16.98 8.44 7.67
C ILE A 111 -17.72 7.19 7.18
N LYS A 112 -18.99 7.33 6.82
CA LYS A 112 -19.79 6.27 6.22
C LYS A 112 -19.85 6.46 4.70
N ILE A 113 -19.53 5.43 3.93
CA ILE A 113 -19.93 5.32 2.52
C ILE A 113 -21.03 4.26 2.48
N GLY A 114 -22.27 4.66 2.22
CA GLY A 114 -23.39 3.76 2.37
C GLY A 114 -24.73 4.43 2.19
N GLY A 115 -25.80 3.78 2.64
CA GLY A 115 -27.13 4.32 2.46
C GLY A 115 -27.52 5.37 3.51
N ALA A 116 -28.48 6.20 3.13
CA ALA A 116 -29.01 7.31 3.93
C ALA A 116 -30.48 7.59 3.58
N ASN A 117 -31.21 8.28 4.47
CA ASN A 117 -32.49 8.90 4.14
C ASN A 117 -32.28 10.27 3.49
N ILE A 118 -31.28 11.02 3.98
CA ILE A 118 -30.82 12.28 3.38
C ILE A 118 -29.29 12.23 3.24
N PRO A 119 -28.77 12.21 2.00
CA PRO A 119 -29.52 12.17 0.75
C PRO A 119 -30.29 10.86 0.56
N SER A 120 -31.27 10.84 -0.35
CA SER A 120 -32.04 9.63 -0.65
C SER A 120 -31.12 8.48 -1.07
N ASP A 121 -31.43 7.28 -0.56
CA ASP A 121 -30.58 6.11 -0.73
C ASP A 121 -30.26 5.81 -2.20
N THR A 122 -28.98 5.58 -2.46
CA THR A 122 -28.44 5.14 -3.73
C THR A 122 -27.32 4.12 -3.49
N MET A 123 -26.76 3.55 -4.56
CA MET A 123 -25.48 2.84 -4.48
C MET A 123 -24.36 3.87 -4.58
N PRO A 124 -23.60 4.15 -3.51
CA PRO A 124 -22.46 5.06 -3.61
C PRO A 124 -21.44 4.50 -4.59
N MET A 125 -20.96 5.31 -5.52
CA MET A 125 -19.99 4.82 -6.51
C MET A 125 -19.04 5.89 -7.01
N HIS A 126 -17.84 5.48 -7.45
CA HIS A 126 -16.78 6.37 -7.92
C HIS A 126 -16.48 7.49 -6.91
N ILE A 127 -16.12 7.07 -5.69
CA ILE A 127 -15.78 7.95 -4.58
C ILE A 127 -14.32 7.74 -4.21
N ILE A 128 -13.60 8.84 -4.01
CA ILE A 128 -12.23 8.85 -3.51
C ILE A 128 -12.24 9.51 -2.12
N VAL A 129 -11.69 8.82 -1.12
CA VAL A 129 -11.38 9.40 0.19
C VAL A 129 -9.89 9.32 0.41
N GLU A 130 -9.23 10.47 0.53
CA GLU A 130 -7.77 10.52 0.61
C GLU A 130 -7.20 11.60 1.53
N ASN A 131 -5.97 11.37 1.98
CA ASN A 131 -5.17 12.34 2.73
C ASN A 131 -5.80 12.78 4.06
N LEU A 132 -6.53 11.90 4.76
CA LEU A 132 -7.14 12.18 6.07
C LEU A 132 -6.52 11.35 7.19
N GLU A 133 -6.35 11.93 8.38
CA GLU A 133 -6.22 11.15 9.62
C GLU A 133 -7.62 10.99 10.25
N ILE A 134 -8.05 9.76 10.52
CA ILE A 134 -9.39 9.45 11.01
C ILE A 134 -9.31 8.54 12.23
N ARG A 135 -9.96 8.95 13.32
CA ARG A 135 -9.82 8.27 14.61
C ARG A 135 -11.06 8.32 15.50
N SER A 136 -10.99 7.55 16.58
CA SER A 136 -11.93 7.55 17.70
C SER A 136 -13.35 7.06 17.36
N ALA A 137 -13.48 6.18 16.36
CA ALA A 137 -14.66 5.35 16.14
C ALA A 137 -14.59 4.11 17.05
N HIS A 138 -14.71 4.27 18.36
CA HIS A 138 -14.52 3.20 19.34
C HIS A 138 -15.52 3.33 20.50
N PRO A 139 -15.96 2.22 21.14
CA PRO A 139 -16.91 2.21 22.28
C PRO A 139 -16.62 3.13 23.46
N ASN A 140 -15.39 3.64 23.56
CA ASN A 140 -14.99 4.57 24.62
C ASN A 140 -15.44 6.01 24.31
N TYR A 141 -15.93 6.26 23.11
CA TYR A 141 -16.26 7.58 22.60
C TYR A 141 -17.74 7.66 22.24
N GLN A 142 -18.25 8.89 22.26
CA GLN A 142 -19.63 9.21 21.94
C GLN A 142 -19.66 10.29 20.85
N PHE A 143 -20.80 10.46 20.20
CA PHE A 143 -21.06 11.47 19.19
C PHE A 143 -22.51 11.98 19.33
N THR A 144 -22.82 13.10 18.69
CA THR A 144 -24.19 13.60 18.54
C THR A 144 -24.73 13.19 17.18
N ASN A 145 -25.81 12.40 17.17
CA ASN A 145 -26.43 11.87 15.95
C ASN A 145 -27.28 12.92 15.22
N ASP A 146 -27.84 12.55 14.07
CA ASP A 146 -28.69 13.40 13.22
C ASP A 146 -29.96 13.93 13.92
N GLY A 147 -30.44 13.22 14.94
CA GLY A 147 -31.53 13.62 15.83
C GLY A 147 -31.10 14.52 16.98
N GLY A 148 -29.83 14.90 17.09
CA GLY A 148 -29.28 15.72 18.16
C GLY A 148 -29.05 14.98 19.49
N ASN A 149 -29.13 13.64 19.50
CA ASN A 149 -28.93 12.83 20.69
C ASN A 149 -27.49 12.35 20.81
N THR A 150 -26.99 12.26 22.04
CA THR A 150 -25.71 11.62 22.31
C THR A 150 -25.81 10.11 22.17
N GLN A 151 -24.91 9.50 21.40
CA GLN A 151 -24.86 8.06 21.12
C GLN A 151 -23.41 7.56 21.20
N SER A 152 -23.20 6.33 21.68
CA SER A 152 -21.89 5.68 21.69
C SER A 152 -21.61 4.95 20.37
N TYR A 153 -20.35 4.88 19.97
CA TYR A 153 -19.92 3.94 18.94
C TYR A 153 -20.03 2.49 19.45
N ILE A 154 -20.24 1.55 18.54
CA ILE A 154 -20.24 0.12 18.86
C ILE A 154 -18.87 -0.51 18.59
N ASN A 155 -18.65 -1.74 19.08
CA ASN A 155 -17.33 -2.36 19.03
C ASN A 155 -16.78 -2.51 17.61
N ASN A 156 -17.63 -2.78 16.61
CA ASN A 156 -17.19 -2.88 15.22
C ASN A 156 -17.24 -1.56 14.43
N ALA A 157 -17.40 -0.42 15.12
CA ALA A 157 -17.31 0.89 14.49
C ALA A 157 -15.94 1.10 13.84
N ALA A 158 -15.90 1.84 12.73
CA ALA A 158 -14.69 2.08 11.97
C ALA A 158 -14.39 3.55 11.68
N GLY A 159 -13.11 3.88 11.49
CA GLY A 159 -12.74 5.21 11.01
C GLY A 159 -13.44 5.49 9.67
N ILE A 160 -13.31 4.55 8.73
CA ILE A 160 -14.10 4.50 7.50
C ILE A 160 -14.95 3.23 7.49
N TYR A 161 -16.26 3.39 7.36
CA TYR A 161 -17.22 2.31 7.18
C TYR A 161 -17.86 2.38 5.79
N VAL A 162 -17.51 1.41 4.93
CA VAL A 162 -18.20 1.19 3.66
C VAL A 162 -19.29 0.13 3.88
N GLU A 163 -20.54 0.56 3.98
CA GLU A 163 -21.69 -0.34 4.12
C GLU A 163 -22.01 -1.05 2.80
N LYS A 164 -21.94 -0.28 1.70
CA LYS A 164 -22.10 -0.69 0.31
C LYS A 164 -21.42 0.35 -0.58
N GLY A 165 -20.78 -0.07 -1.67
CA GLY A 165 -20.27 0.86 -2.67
C GLY A 165 -19.54 0.19 -3.83
N GLU A 166 -19.47 0.89 -4.96
CA GLU A 166 -18.80 0.40 -6.17
C GLU A 166 -17.71 1.37 -6.65
N ASN A 167 -16.53 0.89 -7.05
CA ASN A 167 -15.43 1.76 -7.52
C ASN A 167 -15.02 2.80 -6.46
N ILE A 168 -14.69 2.32 -5.26
CA ILE A 168 -14.27 3.17 -4.13
C ILE A 168 -12.76 3.12 -4.00
N VAL A 169 -12.13 4.29 -3.88
CA VAL A 169 -10.70 4.43 -3.62
C VAL A 169 -10.49 5.05 -2.24
N LEU A 170 -9.78 4.34 -1.38
CA LEU A 170 -9.33 4.82 -0.08
C LEU A 170 -7.81 4.95 -0.15
N ARG A 171 -7.30 6.18 -0.17
CA ARG A 171 -5.87 6.43 -0.44
C ARG A 171 -5.19 7.30 0.61
N ASN A 172 -3.98 6.93 1.03
CA ASN A 172 -3.11 7.78 1.86
C ASN A 172 -3.82 8.33 3.12
N ASN A 173 -4.69 7.54 3.74
CA ASN A 173 -5.32 7.87 5.00
C ASN A 173 -4.56 7.25 6.17
N ILE A 174 -4.63 7.87 7.35
CA ILE A 174 -4.17 7.31 8.62
C ILE A 174 -5.40 6.91 9.44
N LEU A 175 -5.56 5.62 9.73
CA LEU A 175 -6.73 5.08 10.45
C LEU A 175 -6.27 4.46 11.77
N HIS A 176 -6.59 5.12 12.90
CA HIS A 176 -6.16 4.67 14.22
C HIS A 176 -7.13 4.97 15.34
N ASP A 177 -6.97 4.31 16.49
CA ASP A 177 -7.83 4.47 17.67
C ASP A 177 -9.33 4.17 17.42
N ASN A 178 -9.61 3.24 16.50
CA ASN A 178 -10.97 2.79 16.20
C ASN A 178 -11.22 1.35 16.70
N GLY A 179 -12.48 0.91 16.68
CA GLY A 179 -12.83 -0.50 16.83
C GLY A 179 -12.25 -1.32 15.68
N ASN A 180 -12.60 -0.95 14.45
CA ASN A 180 -11.88 -1.34 13.24
C ASN A 180 -11.24 -0.10 12.59
N GLY A 181 -10.03 -0.17 12.02
CA GLY A 181 -9.52 0.97 11.25
C GLY A 181 -10.38 1.22 10.01
N LEU A 182 -10.57 0.16 9.22
CA LEU A 182 -11.41 0.10 8.04
C LEU A 182 -12.39 -1.08 8.12
N PHE A 183 -13.68 -0.81 7.90
CA PHE A 183 -14.70 -1.84 7.74
C PHE A 183 -15.39 -1.71 6.38
N ILE A 184 -15.39 -2.79 5.59
CA ILE A 184 -16.15 -2.88 4.33
C ILE A 184 -17.11 -4.05 4.41
N GLY A 185 -18.41 -3.76 4.35
CA GLY A 185 -19.48 -4.74 4.22
C GLY A 185 -19.85 -4.97 2.76
N SER A 186 -20.48 -6.12 2.49
CA SER A 186 -21.01 -6.44 1.16
C SER A 186 -22.34 -7.21 1.27
N PRO A 187 -23.45 -6.53 1.61
CA PRO A 187 -24.77 -7.13 1.69
C PRO A 187 -25.14 -7.84 0.39
N ASN A 188 -25.81 -8.99 0.46
CA ASN A 188 -26.18 -9.77 -0.74
C ASN A 188 -27.01 -8.97 -1.76
N SER A 189 -27.85 -8.04 -1.31
CA SER A 189 -28.70 -7.20 -2.18
C SER A 189 -27.94 -6.05 -2.85
N THR A 190 -26.84 -5.60 -2.26
CA THR A 190 -26.06 -4.44 -2.70
C THR A 190 -24.58 -4.68 -2.39
N PRO A 191 -23.94 -5.65 -3.07
CA PRO A 191 -22.59 -6.06 -2.74
C PRO A 191 -21.59 -4.95 -3.06
N SER A 192 -20.63 -4.74 -2.18
CA SER A 192 -19.52 -3.83 -2.46
C SER A 192 -18.62 -4.44 -3.53
N ARG A 193 -18.13 -3.64 -4.46
CA ARG A 193 -17.26 -4.11 -5.54
C ARG A 193 -16.22 -3.10 -5.98
N ASP A 194 -15.13 -3.59 -6.55
CA ASP A 194 -14.08 -2.81 -7.19
C ASP A 194 -13.53 -1.76 -6.22
N ILE A 195 -12.90 -2.24 -5.14
CA ILE A 195 -12.40 -1.41 -4.05
C ILE A 195 -10.87 -1.37 -4.08
N LEU A 196 -10.30 -0.16 -4.10
CA LEU A 196 -8.86 0.06 -4.01
C LEU A 196 -8.50 0.68 -2.66
N ILE A 197 -7.60 0.02 -1.94
CA ILE A 197 -7.05 0.47 -0.66
C ILE A 197 -5.55 0.67 -0.89
N GLU A 198 -5.12 1.92 -0.97
CA GLU A 198 -3.78 2.29 -1.44
C GLU A 198 -3.04 3.25 -0.51
N GLY A 199 -1.80 2.92 -0.13
CA GLY A 199 -0.93 3.86 0.58
C GLY A 199 -1.42 4.28 1.98
N ASN A 200 -2.41 3.60 2.56
CA ASN A 200 -2.96 3.95 3.87
C ASN A 200 -2.04 3.46 5.00
N TYR A 201 -2.12 4.10 6.16
CA TYR A 201 -1.51 3.63 7.40
C TYR A 201 -2.59 3.25 8.42
N LEU A 202 -2.72 1.96 8.72
CA LEU A 202 -3.68 1.44 9.70
C LEU A 202 -2.94 0.91 10.91
N HIS A 203 -3.22 1.44 12.11
CA HIS A 203 -2.56 1.01 13.34
C HIS A 203 -3.40 1.35 14.57
N GLY A 204 -3.11 0.74 15.72
CA GLY A 204 -3.73 1.10 17.00
C GLY A 204 -5.25 0.88 17.05
N ASN A 205 -5.81 0.12 16.12
CA ASN A 205 -7.22 -0.24 16.11
C ASN A 205 -7.45 -1.58 16.81
N GLY A 206 -8.70 -1.88 17.15
CA GLY A 206 -9.10 -3.09 17.84
C GLY A 206 -9.68 -2.80 19.22
N VAL A 207 -10.37 -3.81 19.77
CA VAL A 207 -10.94 -3.80 21.11
C VAL A 207 -10.16 -4.76 21.99
N VAL A 208 -9.79 -4.29 23.18
CA VAL A 208 -8.99 -5.06 24.15
C VAL A 208 -9.68 -6.38 24.51
N GLY A 209 -8.93 -7.48 24.52
CA GLY A 209 -9.39 -8.82 24.85
C GLY A 209 -10.32 -9.45 23.81
N SER A 210 -10.38 -8.89 22.60
CA SER A 210 -11.26 -9.39 21.55
C SER A 210 -10.53 -9.62 20.23
N ALA A 211 -10.76 -10.81 19.67
CA ALA A 211 -10.26 -11.22 18.37
C ALA A 211 -11.20 -10.85 17.21
N PHE A 212 -12.30 -10.14 17.46
CA PHE A 212 -13.32 -9.83 16.43
C PHE A 212 -13.16 -8.46 15.75
N TYR A 213 -12.22 -7.64 16.22
CA TYR A 213 -12.03 -6.27 15.74
C TYR A 213 -10.57 -6.05 15.37
N HIS A 214 -10.32 -5.43 14.23
CA HIS A 214 -9.08 -5.57 13.47
C HIS A 214 -8.54 -4.20 13.04
N ASN A 215 -7.31 -4.15 12.51
CA ASN A 215 -6.94 -2.96 11.74
C ASN A 215 -7.83 -2.81 10.50
N ASN A 216 -8.14 -3.92 9.84
CA ASN A 216 -9.06 -3.95 8.72
C ASN A 216 -9.92 -5.21 8.73
N TYR A 217 -11.22 -5.05 8.50
CA TYR A 217 -12.18 -6.09 8.16
C TYR A 217 -12.85 -5.75 6.81
N THR A 218 -12.69 -6.58 5.79
CA THR A 218 -13.31 -6.35 4.46
C THR A 218 -14.07 -7.54 3.90
N ALA A 219 -15.12 -7.24 3.15
CA ALA A 219 -15.79 -8.14 2.23
C ALA A 219 -16.24 -7.33 0.99
N ALA A 220 -15.78 -7.71 -0.19
CA ALA A 220 -16.16 -7.12 -1.48
C ALA A 220 -15.94 -8.10 -2.63
N LEU A 221 -16.45 -7.77 -3.81
CA LEU A 221 -15.99 -8.34 -5.08
C LEU A 221 -14.84 -7.48 -5.60
N ASN A 222 -13.73 -8.09 -6.03
CA ASN A 222 -12.55 -7.41 -6.59
C ASN A 222 -11.99 -6.32 -5.66
N ILE A 223 -11.26 -6.73 -4.62
CA ILE A 223 -10.58 -5.82 -3.71
C ILE A 223 -9.07 -5.86 -3.94
N THR A 224 -8.43 -4.70 -3.95
CA THR A 224 -6.96 -4.58 -4.03
C THR A 224 -6.42 -3.78 -2.86
N PHE A 225 -5.44 -4.36 -2.16
CA PHE A 225 -4.61 -3.71 -1.16
C PHE A 225 -3.23 -3.48 -1.75
N GLN A 226 -2.80 -2.23 -1.89
CA GLN A 226 -1.44 -1.93 -2.34
C GLN A 226 -0.75 -0.80 -1.59
N PHE A 227 0.55 -0.94 -1.41
CA PHE A 227 1.40 0.11 -0.82
C PHE A 227 1.00 0.52 0.60
N ASN A 228 0.12 -0.23 1.27
CA ASN A 228 -0.34 0.14 2.60
C ASN A 228 0.69 -0.23 3.67
N ARG A 229 0.67 0.51 4.76
CA ARG A 229 1.31 0.14 6.01
C ARG A 229 0.26 -0.29 7.02
N PHE A 230 0.46 -1.47 7.58
CA PHE A 230 -0.35 -2.04 8.64
C PHE A 230 0.56 -2.20 9.86
N GLY A 231 0.37 -1.35 10.86
CA GLY A 231 1.11 -1.39 12.12
C GLY A 231 0.45 -2.31 13.17
N PRO A 232 0.98 -2.34 14.40
CA PRO A 232 0.38 -3.08 15.49
C PRO A 232 -1.06 -2.63 15.78
N LEU A 233 -1.88 -3.56 16.27
CA LEU A 233 -3.20 -3.25 16.82
C LEU A 233 -3.08 -2.47 18.15
N ARG A 234 -4.22 -2.01 18.67
CA ARG A 234 -4.32 -1.43 20.03
C ARG A 234 -3.69 -2.41 21.04
N PRO A 235 -2.83 -1.96 21.96
CA PRO A 235 -2.27 -2.83 22.98
C PRO A 235 -3.35 -3.62 23.73
N GLY A 236 -3.19 -4.94 23.80
CA GLY A 236 -4.15 -5.86 24.43
C GLY A 236 -5.35 -6.25 23.56
N ALA A 237 -5.48 -5.77 22.32
CA ALA A 237 -6.45 -6.30 21.36
C ALA A 237 -5.89 -7.57 20.67
N ASP A 238 -6.78 -8.52 20.38
CA ASP A 238 -6.41 -9.85 19.85
C ASP A 238 -6.84 -10.03 18.38
N GLY A 239 -7.12 -8.92 17.69
CA GLY A 239 -7.54 -8.92 16.29
C GLY A 239 -6.41 -9.19 15.31
N ASN A 240 -6.78 -9.51 14.08
CA ASN A 240 -5.85 -9.62 12.95
C ASN A 240 -5.50 -8.26 12.36
N ASN A 241 -4.43 -8.22 11.59
CA ASN A 241 -4.04 -7.02 10.88
C ASN A 241 -4.92 -6.79 9.64
N LEU A 242 -4.78 -7.66 8.63
CA LEU A 242 -5.63 -7.67 7.44
C LEU A 242 -6.57 -8.89 7.52
N LYS A 243 -7.84 -8.64 7.88
CA LYS A 243 -8.93 -9.62 7.79
C LYS A 243 -9.75 -9.36 6.53
N ASP A 244 -9.83 -10.35 5.65
CA ASP A 244 -10.57 -10.24 4.40
C ASP A 244 -11.43 -11.49 4.13
N ARG A 245 -12.62 -11.24 3.58
CA ARG A 245 -13.61 -12.23 3.16
C ARG A 245 -14.01 -12.07 1.69
N SER A 246 -13.22 -11.35 0.90
CA SER A 246 -13.61 -10.89 -0.44
C SER A 246 -13.45 -11.98 -1.51
N ALA A 247 -13.92 -11.70 -2.74
CA ALA A 247 -13.57 -12.46 -3.94
C ALA A 247 -12.65 -11.62 -4.83
N GLY A 248 -11.76 -12.25 -5.60
CA GLY A 248 -10.80 -11.52 -6.43
C GLY A 248 -9.81 -10.68 -5.60
N THR A 249 -9.49 -11.13 -4.37
CA THR A 249 -8.61 -10.42 -3.45
C THR A 249 -7.17 -10.37 -3.97
N VAL A 250 -6.61 -9.17 -4.06
CA VAL A 250 -5.21 -8.90 -4.36
C VAL A 250 -4.57 -8.16 -3.18
N VAL A 251 -3.53 -8.72 -2.58
CA VAL A 251 -2.71 -8.08 -1.55
C VAL A 251 -1.30 -7.96 -2.08
N ARG A 252 -0.88 -6.76 -2.48
CA ARG A 252 0.43 -6.55 -3.10
C ARG A 252 1.23 -5.39 -2.56
N TYR A 253 2.55 -5.54 -2.44
CA TYR A 253 3.43 -4.42 -2.09
C TYR A 253 3.06 -3.72 -0.78
N ASN A 254 2.53 -4.44 0.21
CA ASN A 254 2.17 -3.88 1.51
C ASN A 254 3.25 -4.20 2.56
N TRP A 255 3.30 -3.39 3.60
CA TRP A 255 4.06 -3.65 4.82
C TRP A 255 3.09 -3.99 5.95
N ILE A 256 3.11 -5.24 6.43
CA ILE A 256 2.15 -5.74 7.41
C ILE A 256 2.87 -6.30 8.63
N GLU A 257 2.73 -5.62 9.76
CA GLU A 257 3.48 -5.89 10.98
C GLU A 257 2.56 -6.15 12.16
N SER A 258 2.81 -7.25 12.88
CA SER A 258 2.05 -7.65 14.08
C SER A 258 0.58 -8.00 13.80
N GLY A 259 -0.20 -8.10 14.88
CA GLY A 259 -1.57 -8.60 14.94
C GLY A 259 -1.64 -10.07 15.31
N ASN A 260 -2.86 -10.57 15.50
CA ASN A 260 -3.09 -11.99 15.76
C ASN A 260 -2.63 -12.86 14.60
N ARG A 261 -2.77 -12.34 13.38
CA ARG A 261 -2.16 -12.79 12.12
C ARG A 261 -1.92 -11.56 11.26
N GLN A 262 -0.90 -11.60 10.40
CA GLN A 262 -0.72 -10.58 9.36
C GLN A 262 -1.84 -10.68 8.32
N LEU A 263 -2.15 -11.91 7.88
CA LEU A 263 -3.17 -12.19 6.87
C LEU A 263 -4.18 -13.22 7.37
N ASP A 264 -5.45 -12.82 7.42
CA ASP A 264 -6.58 -13.70 7.75
C ASP A 264 -7.61 -13.63 6.62
N LEU A 265 -7.49 -14.56 5.67
CA LEU A 265 -8.14 -14.58 4.36
C LEU A 265 -9.16 -15.74 4.30
N VAL A 266 -10.32 -15.52 4.91
CA VAL A 266 -11.27 -16.57 5.28
C VAL A 266 -12.57 -16.48 4.47
N ASP A 267 -13.56 -17.27 4.88
CA ASP A 267 -14.76 -17.46 4.13
C ASP A 267 -15.73 -16.29 4.20
N ALA A 268 -16.43 -16.07 3.09
CA ALA A 268 -17.50 -15.10 2.92
C ALA A 268 -18.80 -15.56 3.61
N GLU A 269 -18.72 -15.89 4.89
CA GLU A 269 -19.84 -16.37 5.71
C GLU A 269 -21.08 -15.45 5.62
N ASP A 270 -20.85 -14.15 5.47
CA ASP A 270 -21.89 -13.11 5.43
C ASP A 270 -22.39 -12.77 4.01
N SER A 271 -21.82 -13.35 2.95
CA SER A 271 -22.16 -12.99 1.57
C SER A 271 -22.12 -14.17 0.60
N SER A 272 -23.32 -14.67 0.30
CA SER A 272 -23.51 -15.72 -0.72
C SER A 272 -23.15 -15.25 -2.13
N VAL A 273 -23.19 -13.94 -2.40
CA VAL A 273 -22.76 -13.36 -3.68
C VAL A 273 -21.25 -13.49 -3.83
N ILE A 274 -20.50 -13.14 -2.79
CA ILE A 274 -19.03 -13.30 -2.79
C ILE A 274 -18.65 -14.78 -2.87
N ALA A 275 -19.26 -15.63 -2.04
CA ALA A 275 -18.95 -17.06 -2.00
C ALA A 275 -19.19 -17.78 -3.34
N LYS A 276 -20.07 -17.23 -4.20
CA LYS A 276 -20.39 -17.77 -5.54
C LYS A 276 -19.67 -17.05 -6.68
N ALA A 277 -18.90 -16.01 -6.39
CA ALA A 277 -18.19 -15.27 -7.42
C ALA A 277 -17.13 -16.17 -8.09
N PRO A 278 -16.97 -16.12 -9.43
CA PRO A 278 -15.97 -16.91 -10.14
C PRO A 278 -14.54 -16.71 -9.61
N GLU A 279 -14.23 -15.51 -9.14
CA GLU A 279 -12.91 -15.10 -8.66
C GLU A 279 -12.65 -15.53 -7.20
N TYR A 280 -13.66 -16.02 -6.47
CA TYR A 280 -13.54 -16.32 -5.03
C TYR A 280 -12.52 -17.42 -4.71
N GLN A 281 -12.26 -18.31 -5.68
CA GLN A 281 -11.31 -19.40 -5.52
C GLN A 281 -9.86 -19.01 -5.83
N LYS A 282 -9.59 -17.76 -6.22
CA LYS A 282 -8.23 -17.27 -6.49
C LYS A 282 -7.94 -16.07 -5.60
N THR A 283 -6.80 -16.10 -4.92
CA THR A 283 -6.31 -14.97 -4.12
C THR A 283 -4.84 -14.78 -4.39
N PHE A 284 -4.41 -13.54 -4.56
CA PHE A 284 -3.05 -13.19 -4.96
C PHE A 284 -2.40 -12.37 -3.85
N VAL A 285 -1.29 -12.86 -3.32
CA VAL A 285 -0.51 -12.20 -2.26
C VAL A 285 0.95 -12.15 -2.70
N TYR A 286 1.45 -10.96 -3.06
CA TYR A 286 2.79 -10.84 -3.61
C TYR A 286 3.52 -9.53 -3.37
N GLY A 287 4.85 -9.55 -3.36
CA GLY A 287 5.65 -8.34 -3.16
C GLY A 287 5.48 -7.71 -1.77
N ASN A 288 4.84 -8.40 -0.81
CA ASN A 288 4.59 -7.84 0.52
C ASN A 288 5.74 -8.13 1.48
N VAL A 289 5.90 -7.27 2.47
CA VAL A 289 6.70 -7.53 3.66
C VAL A 289 5.77 -7.88 4.82
N LEU A 290 5.89 -9.10 5.35
CA LEU A 290 5.10 -9.58 6.50
C LEU A 290 6.02 -9.77 7.70
N ILE A 291 5.72 -9.10 8.81
CA ILE A 291 6.56 -9.10 10.01
C ILE A 291 5.77 -9.61 11.20
N GLU A 292 6.29 -10.66 11.80
CA GLU A 292 5.75 -11.32 12.99
C GLU A 292 6.71 -11.08 14.18
N PRO A 293 6.46 -10.04 15.00
CA PRO A 293 7.32 -9.74 16.13
C PRO A 293 7.16 -10.75 17.27
N ASP A 294 8.13 -10.79 18.18
CA ASP A 294 8.05 -11.69 19.34
C ASP A 294 6.86 -11.33 20.23
N GLY A 295 6.12 -12.36 20.65
CA GLY A 295 4.93 -12.20 21.50
C GLY A 295 3.68 -11.64 20.80
N ALA A 296 3.71 -11.34 19.51
CA ALA A 296 2.50 -10.91 18.79
C ALA A 296 1.53 -12.09 18.59
N GLY A 297 0.26 -11.92 18.95
CA GLY A 297 -0.79 -12.78 18.38
C GLY A 297 -0.63 -14.29 18.53
N ASN A 298 -1.28 -15.01 17.60
CA ASN A 298 -1.07 -16.43 17.42
C ASN A 298 0.10 -16.64 16.45
N SER A 299 0.80 -17.76 16.57
CA SER A 299 2.02 -18.03 15.81
C SER A 299 1.83 -18.24 14.30
N GLN A 300 0.64 -17.99 13.75
CA GLN A 300 0.31 -18.23 12.34
C GLN A 300 0.34 -16.91 11.56
N ILE A 301 1.11 -16.88 10.46
CA ILE A 301 1.26 -15.66 9.65
C ILE A 301 0.08 -15.49 8.69
N VAL A 302 -0.29 -16.57 8.00
CA VAL A 302 -1.36 -16.59 7.00
C VAL A 302 -2.40 -17.63 7.37
N HIS A 303 -3.67 -17.23 7.43
CA HIS A 303 -4.81 -18.15 7.45
C HIS A 303 -5.57 -17.99 6.12
N TYR A 304 -5.74 -19.09 5.40
CA TYR A 304 -6.53 -19.13 4.17
C TYR A 304 -7.54 -20.28 4.21
N GLY A 305 -8.79 -19.98 3.92
CA GLY A 305 -9.87 -20.97 3.90
C GLY A 305 -11.11 -20.47 4.62
N GLY A 306 -11.26 -20.85 5.90
CA GLY A 306 -12.42 -20.40 6.66
C GLY A 306 -12.34 -20.58 8.18
N ASP A 307 -13.16 -19.81 8.88
CA ASP A 307 -13.27 -19.73 10.33
C ASP A 307 -14.72 -19.73 10.85
N SER A 308 -15.73 -19.75 9.97
CA SER A 308 -17.16 -19.84 10.35
C SER A 308 -17.55 -21.14 11.09
N GLY A 309 -16.69 -22.14 11.09
CA GLY A 309 -16.99 -23.48 11.60
C GLY A 309 -17.80 -24.36 10.64
N ILE A 310 -18.26 -23.82 9.51
CA ILE A 310 -19.04 -24.54 8.50
C ILE A 310 -18.11 -24.86 7.32
N THR A 311 -17.46 -26.03 7.37
CA THR A 311 -16.39 -26.40 6.43
C THR A 311 -16.81 -26.45 4.96
N SER A 312 -18.12 -26.61 4.68
CA SER A 312 -18.68 -26.55 3.32
C SER A 312 -18.75 -25.12 2.75
N GLN A 313 -18.69 -24.10 3.60
CA GLN A 313 -18.68 -22.68 3.20
C GLN A 313 -17.27 -22.09 3.12
N TYR A 314 -16.26 -22.81 3.63
CA TYR A 314 -14.88 -22.37 3.57
C TYR A 314 -14.43 -22.05 2.14
N ARG A 315 -13.54 -21.08 1.97
CA ARG A 315 -12.93 -20.78 0.67
C ARG A 315 -12.06 -21.96 0.22
N LYS A 316 -12.46 -22.71 -0.81
CA LYS A 316 -11.79 -23.94 -1.33
C LYS A 316 -10.78 -23.69 -2.48
N GLY A 317 -10.09 -22.55 -2.44
CA GLY A 317 -9.34 -22.04 -3.59
C GLY A 317 -7.83 -22.28 -3.56
N LYS A 318 -7.14 -21.62 -4.49
CA LYS A 318 -5.68 -21.49 -4.50
C LYS A 318 -5.25 -20.09 -4.07
N LEU A 319 -4.38 -20.04 -3.08
CA LEU A 319 -3.62 -18.86 -2.69
C LEU A 319 -2.32 -18.82 -3.51
N TYR A 320 -2.16 -17.83 -4.38
CA TYR A 320 -0.89 -17.54 -5.04
C TYR A 320 -0.07 -16.63 -4.13
N PHE A 321 1.01 -17.15 -3.55
CA PHE A 321 1.83 -16.46 -2.56
C PHE A 321 3.27 -16.35 -3.07
N TYR A 322 3.68 -15.21 -3.63
CA TYR A 322 4.97 -15.12 -4.30
C TYR A 322 5.71 -13.81 -4.13
N ASN A 323 7.05 -13.86 -4.18
CA ASN A 323 7.90 -12.68 -4.01
C ASN A 323 7.55 -11.89 -2.73
N ASN A 324 7.15 -12.55 -1.65
CA ASN A 324 6.95 -11.91 -0.35
C ASN A 324 8.20 -12.09 0.50
N THR A 325 8.51 -11.10 1.33
CA THR A 325 9.51 -11.22 2.40
C THR A 325 8.79 -11.39 3.73
N VAL A 326 8.92 -12.55 4.34
CA VAL A 326 8.28 -12.92 5.61
C VAL A 326 9.35 -13.06 6.68
N VAL A 327 9.27 -12.23 7.72
CA VAL A 327 10.23 -12.18 8.82
C VAL A 327 9.52 -12.41 10.13
N SER A 328 9.92 -13.44 10.87
CA SER A 328 9.47 -13.67 12.25
C SER A 328 10.62 -13.49 13.22
N THR A 329 10.44 -12.60 14.18
CA THR A 329 11.40 -12.43 15.29
C THR A 329 10.98 -13.20 16.55
N ARG A 330 9.95 -14.04 16.46
CA ARG A 330 9.48 -14.84 17.60
C ARG A 330 10.60 -15.69 18.16
N SER A 331 10.71 -15.76 19.48
CA SER A 331 11.56 -16.74 20.16
C SER A 331 10.94 -18.14 20.13
N GLY A 332 9.60 -18.20 20.07
CA GLY A 332 8.81 -19.43 20.01
C GLY A 332 8.56 -19.94 18.58
N ASN A 333 7.50 -20.73 18.44
CA ASN A 333 7.10 -21.28 17.15
C ASN A 333 6.52 -20.20 16.23
N THR A 334 6.78 -20.35 14.93
CA THR A 334 6.13 -19.65 13.81
C THR A 334 5.54 -20.70 12.87
N THR A 335 4.36 -20.44 12.31
CA THR A 335 3.67 -21.27 11.31
C THR A 335 3.31 -20.38 10.13
N LEU A 336 3.77 -20.72 8.92
CA LEU A 336 3.52 -19.89 7.74
C LEU A 336 2.05 -19.92 7.34
N PHE A 337 1.51 -21.12 7.09
CA PHE A 337 0.17 -21.27 6.55
C PHE A 337 -0.73 -22.12 7.44
N ARG A 338 -1.90 -21.57 7.76
CA ARG A 338 -3.08 -22.33 8.15
C ARG A 338 -4.01 -22.40 6.94
N LEU A 339 -3.93 -23.50 6.20
CA LEU A 339 -4.97 -23.88 5.24
C LEU A 339 -6.04 -24.66 6.00
N SER A 340 -7.30 -24.21 5.95
CA SER A 340 -8.33 -24.69 6.88
C SER A 340 -8.67 -26.18 6.74
N THR A 341 -8.57 -26.74 5.53
CA THR A 341 -8.84 -28.14 5.18
C THR A 341 -7.89 -28.60 4.06
N ASN A 342 -8.07 -29.83 3.56
CA ASN A 342 -7.28 -30.35 2.45
C ASN A 342 -7.77 -29.93 1.05
N ASN A 343 -8.80 -29.09 0.99
CA ASN A 343 -9.32 -28.57 -0.28
C ASN A 343 -8.78 -27.18 -0.61
N GLU A 344 -8.05 -26.55 0.30
CA GLU A 344 -7.33 -25.31 0.04
C GLU A 344 -5.89 -25.62 -0.39
N SER A 345 -5.38 -24.81 -1.31
CA SER A 345 -3.99 -24.91 -1.78
C SER A 345 -3.27 -23.57 -1.73
N ALA A 346 -1.95 -23.62 -1.60
CA ALA A 346 -1.07 -22.47 -1.74
C ALA A 346 0.08 -22.79 -2.71
N ASP A 347 0.25 -21.95 -3.73
CA ASP A 347 1.43 -21.91 -4.57
C ASP A 347 2.40 -20.88 -3.98
N ALA A 348 3.39 -21.37 -3.24
CA ALA A 348 4.40 -20.53 -2.60
C ALA A 348 5.70 -20.56 -3.41
N ARG A 349 6.01 -19.46 -4.09
CA ARG A 349 7.23 -19.35 -4.91
C ARG A 349 7.96 -18.02 -4.78
N ASN A 350 9.26 -18.03 -5.01
CA ASN A 350 10.09 -16.82 -4.97
C ASN A 350 10.03 -16.03 -3.64
N ASN A 351 9.59 -16.62 -2.53
CA ASN A 351 9.48 -15.90 -1.25
C ASN A 351 10.77 -15.99 -0.44
N ILE A 352 10.97 -15.07 0.50
CA ILE A 352 11.93 -15.23 1.60
C ILE A 352 11.15 -15.52 2.89
N PHE A 353 11.43 -16.65 3.53
CA PHE A 353 10.89 -17.02 4.83
C PHE A 353 12.02 -17.08 5.87
N TYR A 354 12.17 -15.99 6.63
CA TYR A 354 13.22 -15.86 7.63
C TYR A 354 12.66 -15.85 9.06
N VAL A 355 13.12 -16.80 9.88
CA VAL A 355 12.82 -16.82 11.33
C VAL A 355 14.11 -16.64 12.13
N THR A 356 14.12 -15.70 13.07
CA THR A 356 15.32 -15.47 13.90
C THR A 356 15.56 -16.62 14.88
N ALA A 357 14.49 -17.25 15.37
CA ALA A 357 14.52 -18.37 16.30
C ALA A 357 15.46 -19.50 15.85
N THR A 358 16.24 -20.06 16.77
CA THR A 358 17.14 -21.18 16.47
C THR A 358 16.39 -22.50 16.36
N GLY A 359 16.99 -23.46 15.65
CA GLY A 359 16.44 -24.80 15.50
C GLY A 359 15.21 -24.85 14.62
N ASN A 360 14.18 -25.56 15.09
CA ASN A 360 13.11 -26.09 14.24
C ASN A 360 11.78 -25.36 14.39
N ARG A 361 11.85 -24.06 14.62
CA ARG A 361 10.72 -23.21 15.01
C ARG A 361 9.83 -22.76 13.86
N LEU A 362 10.23 -23.00 12.61
CA LEU A 362 9.43 -22.71 11.42
C LEU A 362 8.58 -23.92 10.97
N ALA A 363 7.28 -23.78 11.21
CA ALA A 363 6.11 -24.45 10.64
C ALA A 363 5.79 -24.11 9.17
N LEU A 364 5.82 -25.02 8.20
CA LEU A 364 5.25 -24.72 6.87
C LEU A 364 3.71 -24.67 6.91
N LEU A 365 3.09 -25.73 7.42
CA LEU A 365 1.64 -25.86 7.61
C LEU A 365 1.29 -25.97 9.09
N ASN A 366 0.09 -25.50 9.44
CA ASN A 366 -0.51 -25.83 10.73
C ASN A 366 -0.83 -27.34 10.80
N ALA A 367 -1.55 -27.88 9.81
CA ALA A 367 -1.82 -29.31 9.68
C ALA A 367 -2.28 -29.71 8.26
N ALA A 368 -3.37 -29.10 7.79
CA ALA A 368 -4.06 -29.44 6.55
C ALA A 368 -3.64 -28.57 5.36
N GLY A 369 -4.12 -28.93 4.17
CA GLY A 369 -3.98 -28.19 2.91
C GLY A 369 -2.91 -28.73 1.96
N VAL A 370 -2.89 -28.21 0.73
CA VAL A 370 -1.88 -28.54 -0.27
C VAL A 370 -0.92 -27.36 -0.45
N LEU A 371 0.35 -27.54 -0.11
CA LEU A 371 1.37 -26.50 -0.25
C LEU A 371 2.37 -26.91 -1.33
N ASP A 372 2.41 -26.14 -2.41
CA ASP A 372 3.40 -26.29 -3.48
C ASP A 372 4.54 -25.30 -3.25
N LEU A 373 5.78 -25.79 -3.15
CA LEU A 373 6.97 -24.98 -2.92
C LEU A 373 7.86 -24.98 -4.17
N THR A 374 8.26 -23.78 -4.62
CA THR A 374 9.16 -23.62 -5.77
C THR A 374 10.04 -22.40 -5.58
N HIS A 375 11.37 -22.55 -5.58
CA HIS A 375 12.32 -21.43 -5.48
C HIS A 375 12.02 -20.47 -4.31
N ASN A 376 11.88 -20.96 -3.08
CA ASN A 376 11.81 -20.06 -1.91
C ASN A 376 13.15 -20.02 -1.19
N TRP A 377 13.38 -18.99 -0.39
CA TRP A 377 14.46 -18.97 0.58
C TRP A 377 13.92 -19.40 1.94
N PHE A 378 14.55 -20.39 2.57
CA PHE A 378 14.23 -20.81 3.93
C PHE A 378 15.46 -20.81 4.81
N LYS A 379 15.27 -20.42 6.07
CA LYS A 379 16.24 -20.76 7.10
C LYS A 379 16.26 -22.27 7.33
N SER A 380 17.46 -22.86 7.41
CA SER A 380 17.64 -24.27 7.75
C SER A 380 16.89 -24.70 9.02
N GLY A 381 16.33 -25.91 9.01
CA GLY A 381 15.65 -26.51 10.17
C GLY A 381 14.12 -26.39 10.19
N TYR A 382 13.49 -25.81 9.16
CA TYR A 382 12.02 -25.82 9.02
C TYR A 382 11.45 -27.24 8.99
N ARG A 383 10.16 -27.37 9.32
CA ARG A 383 9.42 -28.65 9.34
C ARG A 383 8.05 -28.49 8.70
N GLY A 384 7.42 -29.61 8.36
CA GLY A 384 6.08 -29.60 7.78
C GLY A 384 5.02 -29.02 8.71
N SER A 385 5.00 -29.44 9.98
CA SER A 385 4.09 -28.92 11.02
C SER A 385 4.74 -29.03 12.40
N HIS A 386 4.31 -28.19 13.35
CA HIS A 386 4.61 -28.37 14.78
C HIS A 386 3.80 -29.50 15.43
N GLY A 387 2.73 -29.94 14.79
CA GLY A 387 1.94 -31.11 15.14
C GLY A 387 2.06 -32.19 14.07
N THR A 388 0.94 -32.71 13.60
CA THR A 388 0.87 -33.71 12.52
C THR A 388 0.43 -33.03 11.22
N VAL A 389 1.16 -33.31 10.14
CA VAL A 389 0.72 -32.92 8.79
C VAL A 389 -0.39 -33.88 8.36
N THR A 390 -1.57 -33.33 8.09
CA THR A 390 -2.72 -34.06 7.52
C THR A 390 -2.98 -33.66 6.06
N GLY A 391 -2.31 -32.61 5.58
CA GLY A 391 -2.29 -32.15 4.19
C GLY A 391 -1.15 -32.76 3.38
N THR A 392 -0.74 -32.04 2.34
CA THR A 392 0.35 -32.42 1.42
C THR A 392 1.28 -31.24 1.22
N ILE A 393 2.59 -31.49 1.27
CA ILE A 393 3.63 -30.51 0.94
C ILE A 393 4.39 -31.07 -0.25
N ASN A 394 4.24 -30.41 -1.40
CA ASN A 394 4.95 -30.73 -2.63
C ASN A 394 6.16 -29.81 -2.75
N ASP A 395 7.34 -30.32 -2.44
CA ASP A 395 8.59 -29.58 -2.57
C ASP A 395 9.27 -29.91 -3.89
N ALA A 396 9.47 -28.91 -4.74
CA ALA A 396 10.19 -29.07 -6.00
C ALA A 396 11.70 -29.31 -5.81
N GLY A 397 12.23 -29.16 -4.59
CA GLY A 397 13.66 -29.30 -4.29
C GLY A 397 14.51 -28.14 -4.84
N THR A 398 13.87 -27.00 -5.15
CA THR A 398 14.49 -25.82 -5.75
C THR A 398 14.69 -24.66 -4.78
N SER A 399 14.27 -24.82 -3.52
CA SER A 399 14.39 -23.76 -2.51
C SER A 399 15.84 -23.59 -2.05
N VAL A 400 16.26 -22.34 -1.85
CA VAL A 400 17.54 -21.98 -1.23
C VAL A 400 17.44 -22.19 0.28
N ILE A 401 18.35 -22.99 0.84
CA ILE A 401 18.42 -23.26 2.27
C ILE A 401 19.71 -22.68 2.83
N ASP A 402 19.59 -21.70 3.72
CA ASP A 402 20.75 -21.02 4.32
C ASP A 402 20.42 -20.56 5.75
N THR A 403 21.29 -19.78 6.38
CA THR A 403 21.19 -19.32 7.77
C THR A 403 20.64 -17.90 7.87
N VAL A 404 21.02 -17.02 6.94
CA VAL A 404 20.55 -15.63 6.82
C VAL A 404 20.32 -15.27 5.34
N PRO A 405 19.28 -14.51 4.99
CA PRO A 405 19.01 -14.17 3.59
C PRO A 405 20.03 -13.22 2.96
N GLY A 406 20.83 -12.51 3.76
CA GLY A 406 21.63 -11.37 3.28
C GLY A 406 20.78 -10.12 3.08
N PHE A 407 20.06 -9.71 4.12
CA PHE A 407 19.38 -8.41 4.12
C PHE A 407 20.40 -7.28 4.38
N VAL A 408 20.18 -6.10 3.77
CA VAL A 408 20.99 -4.89 4.00
C VAL A 408 21.09 -4.57 5.49
N ASN A 409 19.96 -4.48 6.20
CA ASN A 409 19.97 -4.33 7.66
C ASN A 409 18.67 -4.81 8.31
N ALA A 410 18.61 -6.11 8.60
CA ALA A 410 17.44 -6.72 9.24
C ALA A 410 17.04 -6.08 10.58
N SER A 411 18.00 -5.58 11.36
CA SER A 411 17.73 -4.99 12.69
C SER A 411 17.00 -3.65 12.60
N LEU A 412 17.19 -2.92 11.50
CA LEU A 412 16.49 -1.68 11.20
C LEU A 412 15.26 -1.92 10.30
N GLN A 413 14.91 -3.19 10.06
CA GLN A 413 13.90 -3.61 9.09
C GLN A 413 14.18 -3.08 7.67
N ASP A 414 15.45 -3.03 7.28
CA ASP A 414 15.84 -2.85 5.89
C ASP A 414 16.08 -4.24 5.27
N PHE A 415 15.05 -4.71 4.56
CA PHE A 415 15.02 -6.04 3.96
C PHE A 415 15.36 -6.05 2.47
N GLY A 416 15.95 -4.96 1.95
CA GLY A 416 16.65 -5.02 0.67
C GLY A 416 17.75 -6.09 0.73
N LEU A 417 18.16 -6.61 -0.43
CA LEU A 417 19.21 -7.62 -0.50
C LEU A 417 20.59 -6.96 -0.54
N SER A 418 21.50 -7.44 0.30
CA SER A 418 22.91 -7.03 0.27
C SER A 418 23.66 -7.78 -0.83
N ASP A 419 24.87 -7.33 -1.14
CA ASP A 419 25.79 -8.12 -1.97
C ASP A 419 26.08 -9.48 -1.33
N GLY A 420 26.26 -10.49 -2.18
CA GLY A 420 26.47 -11.88 -1.76
C GLY A 420 25.24 -12.58 -1.16
N SER A 421 24.08 -11.92 -1.14
CA SER A 421 22.82 -12.55 -0.72
C SER A 421 22.54 -13.81 -1.54
N SER A 422 22.21 -14.90 -0.86
CA SER A 422 21.77 -16.15 -1.51
C SER A 422 20.35 -16.07 -2.08
N ALA A 423 19.66 -14.94 -1.88
CA ALA A 423 18.37 -14.65 -2.48
C ALA A 423 18.46 -13.92 -3.84
N THR A 424 19.62 -13.37 -4.18
CA THR A 424 19.85 -12.68 -5.45
C THR A 424 19.84 -13.67 -6.63
N ASN A 425 19.11 -13.35 -7.70
CA ASN A 425 18.95 -14.12 -8.93
C ASN A 425 18.51 -15.57 -8.74
N ALA A 426 17.91 -15.89 -7.59
CA ALA A 426 17.55 -17.26 -7.20
C ALA A 426 16.08 -17.62 -7.48
N GLY A 427 15.28 -16.67 -7.94
CA GLY A 427 13.88 -16.90 -8.26
C GLY A 427 13.65 -17.56 -9.63
N THR A 428 12.37 -17.72 -9.97
CA THR A 428 11.94 -18.35 -11.21
C THR A 428 10.68 -17.67 -11.78
N ILE A 429 10.27 -18.08 -12.97
CA ILE A 429 9.05 -17.58 -13.60
C ILE A 429 7.81 -17.86 -12.74
N LEU A 430 6.87 -16.92 -12.74
CA LEU A 430 5.62 -17.04 -12.00
C LEU A 430 4.68 -18.07 -12.61
N HIS A 431 3.72 -18.55 -11.82
CA HIS A 431 2.70 -19.48 -12.29
C HIS A 431 1.89 -18.84 -13.45
N PRO A 432 1.60 -19.55 -14.55
CA PRO A 432 0.90 -18.97 -15.70
C PRO A 432 -0.43 -18.26 -15.36
N ASP A 433 -1.23 -18.82 -14.45
CA ASP A 433 -2.48 -18.20 -13.96
C ASP A 433 -2.34 -16.80 -13.34
N VAL A 434 -1.13 -16.37 -12.92
CA VAL A 434 -0.95 -15.03 -12.35
C VAL A 434 -0.51 -14.01 -13.41
N LEU A 435 -0.07 -14.46 -14.59
CA LEU A 435 0.46 -13.60 -15.64
C LEU A 435 -0.56 -13.35 -16.75
N PRO A 436 -0.53 -12.16 -17.39
CA PRO A 436 0.29 -10.99 -17.04
C PRO A 436 -0.34 -10.10 -15.94
N ALA A 437 -1.58 -10.38 -15.53
CA ALA A 437 -2.40 -9.48 -14.71
C ALA A 437 -1.81 -9.15 -13.32
N HIS A 438 -1.00 -10.05 -12.76
CA HIS A 438 -0.39 -9.94 -11.44
C HIS A 438 1.13 -10.12 -11.50
N ALA A 439 1.79 -9.59 -12.53
CA ALA A 439 3.25 -9.52 -12.56
C ALA A 439 3.80 -8.68 -11.37
N VAL A 440 5.00 -9.01 -10.91
CA VAL A 440 5.68 -8.24 -9.85
C VAL A 440 6.42 -7.05 -10.47
N SER A 441 5.72 -5.92 -10.64
CA SER A 441 6.28 -4.73 -11.31
C SER A 441 6.71 -3.61 -10.36
N TYR A 442 6.41 -3.73 -9.07
CA TYR A 442 6.72 -2.73 -8.05
C TYR A 442 7.29 -3.39 -6.80
N GLU A 443 7.91 -2.56 -5.98
CA GLU A 443 8.32 -2.88 -4.63
C GLU A 443 7.85 -1.79 -3.66
N TYR A 444 7.62 -2.17 -2.42
CA TYR A 444 7.20 -1.24 -1.37
C TYR A 444 8.33 -0.28 -1.02
N LYS A 445 8.04 1.02 -0.89
CA LYS A 445 8.93 1.98 -0.26
C LYS A 445 8.32 2.48 1.05
N LYS A 446 9.17 2.57 2.07
CA LYS A 446 8.72 2.80 3.43
C LYS A 446 7.93 4.10 3.56
N HIS A 447 6.75 3.91 4.17
CA HIS A 447 5.66 4.84 4.49
C HIS A 447 4.73 5.20 3.33
N GLY A 448 4.11 4.19 2.72
CA GLY A 448 2.99 4.40 1.78
C GLY A 448 3.44 4.64 0.33
N GLN A 449 4.72 4.48 0.05
CA GLN A 449 5.33 4.79 -1.25
C GLN A 449 5.64 3.51 -2.03
N SER A 450 6.00 3.68 -3.30
CA SER A 450 6.41 2.59 -4.16
C SER A 450 7.58 2.98 -5.05
N ALA A 451 8.28 1.97 -5.56
CA ALA A 451 9.17 2.11 -6.70
C ALA A 451 8.87 1.01 -7.71
N THR A 452 9.19 1.29 -8.97
CA THR A 452 9.28 0.25 -9.99
C THR A 452 10.31 -0.78 -9.54
N ARG A 453 9.92 -2.06 -9.57
CA ARG A 453 10.85 -3.15 -9.35
C ARG A 453 11.77 -3.23 -10.56
N GLN A 454 13.09 -3.28 -10.34
CA GLN A 454 14.03 -3.41 -11.45
C GLN A 454 13.83 -4.76 -12.13
N ASP A 455 13.98 -4.79 -13.45
CA ASP A 455 13.92 -6.00 -14.27
C ASP A 455 15.21 -6.09 -15.06
N ASP A 456 16.13 -6.93 -14.59
CA ASP A 456 17.40 -7.25 -15.25
C ASP A 456 17.33 -8.59 -16.01
N GLY A 457 16.12 -9.15 -16.16
CA GLY A 457 15.87 -10.46 -16.76
C GLY A 457 16.06 -11.65 -15.81
N GLN A 458 16.51 -11.42 -14.57
CA GLN A 458 16.54 -12.37 -13.49
C GLN A 458 15.66 -11.86 -12.35
N ILE A 459 15.10 -12.76 -11.56
CA ILE A 459 14.18 -12.37 -10.48
C ILE A 459 14.77 -12.78 -9.15
N ASP A 460 14.92 -11.82 -8.26
CA ASP A 460 15.29 -12.06 -6.88
C ASP A 460 14.16 -12.69 -6.07
N LEU A 461 14.55 -13.41 -5.02
CA LEU A 461 13.61 -13.88 -4.01
C LEU A 461 13.16 -12.72 -3.12
N GLY A 462 11.90 -12.75 -2.68
CA GLY A 462 11.34 -11.80 -1.73
C GLY A 462 10.76 -10.53 -2.37
N ALA A 463 10.43 -9.58 -1.50
CA ALA A 463 9.66 -8.38 -1.82
C ALA A 463 10.44 -7.28 -2.55
N PHE A 464 11.78 -7.36 -2.55
CA PHE A 464 12.67 -6.34 -3.11
C PHE A 464 13.52 -6.96 -4.21
N GLU A 465 13.87 -6.16 -5.21
CA GLU A 465 14.93 -6.50 -6.16
C GLU A 465 16.22 -5.82 -5.69
N LYS A 466 17.34 -6.52 -5.78
CA LYS A 466 18.66 -5.96 -5.55
C LYS A 466 18.94 -4.97 -6.67
N ALA A 467 18.91 -3.69 -6.33
CA ALA A 467 19.30 -2.66 -7.27
C ALA A 467 20.82 -2.63 -7.41
N ASP A 468 21.32 -2.97 -8.60
CA ASP A 468 22.75 -2.84 -8.90
C ASP A 468 23.17 -1.37 -8.84
N LEU A 469 24.32 -1.13 -8.19
CA LEU A 469 24.91 0.19 -8.11
C LEU A 469 25.22 0.68 -9.53
N GLN A 470 24.84 1.91 -9.83
CA GLN A 470 25.08 2.54 -11.13
C GLN A 470 25.22 4.06 -10.99
N ILE A 471 26.11 4.68 -11.77
CA ILE A 471 26.13 6.14 -11.95
C ILE A 471 25.09 6.50 -13.02
N SER A 472 24.02 7.18 -12.60
CA SER A 472 22.92 7.58 -13.48
C SER A 472 23.21 8.86 -14.27
N THR A 473 24.20 9.67 -13.87
CA THR A 473 24.69 10.80 -14.68
C THR A 473 25.26 10.31 -16.00
N THR A 474 24.68 10.73 -17.12
CA THR A 474 25.11 10.32 -18.46
C THR A 474 25.95 11.36 -19.20
N GLY A 475 25.97 12.61 -18.72
CA GLY A 475 26.71 13.71 -19.31
C GLY A 475 26.76 14.90 -18.36
N LEU A 476 27.61 15.88 -18.68
CA LEU A 476 27.83 17.09 -17.90
C LEU A 476 27.71 18.32 -18.80
N ASP A 477 27.31 19.44 -18.21
CA ASP A 477 27.24 20.71 -18.92
C ASP A 477 28.64 21.21 -19.30
N SER A 478 28.71 21.99 -20.37
CA SER A 478 29.98 22.63 -20.77
C SER A 478 30.36 23.76 -19.82
N GLY A 479 31.62 23.77 -19.39
CA GLY A 479 32.19 24.86 -18.60
C GLY A 479 32.63 26.07 -19.46
N ARG A 480 32.77 27.23 -18.81
CA ARG A 480 33.41 28.42 -19.40
C ARG A 480 34.58 28.87 -18.53
N ARG A 481 35.72 29.15 -19.14
CA ARG A 481 36.93 29.56 -18.43
C ARG A 481 36.65 30.75 -17.47
N GLY A 482 36.98 30.58 -16.19
CA GLY A 482 36.86 31.59 -15.14
C GLY A 482 35.44 31.85 -14.62
N ARG A 483 34.42 31.18 -15.15
CA ARG A 483 33.03 31.28 -14.67
C ARG A 483 32.71 30.18 -13.66
N GLY A 484 31.75 30.47 -12.79
CA GLY A 484 31.23 29.45 -11.87
C GLY A 484 30.62 28.31 -12.66
N TYR A 485 30.97 27.09 -12.26
CA TYR A 485 30.44 25.85 -12.77
C TYR A 485 29.93 25.02 -11.58
N ARG A 486 28.78 24.36 -11.77
CA ARG A 486 28.22 23.42 -10.81
C ARG A 486 27.40 22.40 -11.59
N ASP A 487 27.73 21.13 -11.41
CA ASP A 487 26.90 19.99 -11.80
C ASP A 487 26.79 19.02 -10.63
N GLN A 488 25.77 18.16 -10.68
CA GLN A 488 25.48 17.17 -9.66
C GLN A 488 25.61 15.77 -10.25
N LEU A 489 26.53 14.98 -9.71
CA LEU A 489 26.61 13.56 -10.04
C LEU A 489 25.55 12.78 -9.27
N LEU A 490 24.92 11.83 -9.95
CA LEU A 490 23.85 11.00 -9.42
C LEU A 490 24.20 9.54 -9.61
N ALA A 491 23.93 8.74 -8.59
CA ALA A 491 24.00 7.29 -8.62
C ALA A 491 22.71 6.71 -8.03
N ALA A 492 22.44 5.45 -8.34
CA ALA A 492 21.30 4.67 -7.86
C ALA A 492 21.74 3.23 -7.58
N GLY A 493 20.92 2.50 -6.83
CA GLY A 493 21.25 1.14 -6.38
C GLY A 493 22.25 1.13 -5.22
N GLY A 494 22.76 -0.06 -4.92
CA GLY A 494 23.54 -0.28 -3.70
C GLY A 494 22.67 -0.23 -2.43
N SER A 495 23.34 -0.26 -1.28
CA SER A 495 22.75 -0.36 0.05
C SER A 495 22.99 0.86 0.93
N GLY A 496 23.81 1.82 0.49
CA GLY A 496 24.20 3.01 1.25
C GLY A 496 24.17 4.32 0.46
N SER A 497 24.66 5.39 1.09
CA SER A 497 25.05 6.62 0.39
C SER A 497 26.32 6.38 -0.44
N TYR A 498 26.66 7.30 -1.33
CA TYR A 498 27.78 7.14 -2.27
C TYR A 498 28.99 7.99 -1.87
N VAL A 499 30.17 7.39 -1.86
CA VAL A 499 31.45 8.09 -1.81
C VAL A 499 31.96 8.27 -3.22
N TRP A 500 32.10 9.52 -3.63
CA TRP A 500 32.50 9.91 -4.99
C TRP A 500 33.98 10.19 -5.07
N SER A 501 34.62 9.75 -6.15
CA SER A 501 36.02 10.08 -6.44
C SER A 501 36.29 10.13 -7.94
N VAL A 502 37.43 10.71 -8.32
CA VAL A 502 37.95 10.60 -9.69
C VAL A 502 38.95 9.46 -9.68
N ALA A 503 38.58 8.33 -10.28
CA ALA A 503 39.40 7.13 -10.33
C ALA A 503 40.60 7.31 -11.26
N THR A 504 40.38 7.88 -12.45
CA THR A 504 41.43 8.19 -13.43
C THR A 504 41.12 9.47 -14.22
N GLY A 505 42.16 10.07 -14.81
CA GLY A 505 42.06 11.36 -15.50
C GLY A 505 42.04 12.55 -14.54
N ASP A 506 41.95 13.75 -15.11
CA ASP A 506 41.96 15.01 -14.35
C ASP A 506 40.68 15.80 -14.61
N LEU A 507 40.13 16.39 -13.54
CA LEU A 507 39.12 17.44 -13.69
C LEU A 507 39.74 18.68 -14.35
N PRO A 508 38.96 19.49 -15.09
CA PRO A 508 39.41 20.81 -15.50
C PRO A 508 39.99 21.59 -14.30
N PRO A 509 41.24 22.13 -14.38
CA PRO A 509 41.86 22.80 -13.25
C PRO A 509 40.97 23.90 -12.67
N GLY A 510 40.74 23.86 -11.37
CA GLY A 510 39.84 24.78 -10.66
C GLY A 510 38.42 24.26 -10.44
N LEU A 511 38.10 23.05 -10.92
CA LEU A 511 36.95 22.27 -10.47
C LEU A 511 37.36 21.28 -9.39
N VAL A 512 36.43 20.99 -8.47
CA VAL A 512 36.56 20.00 -7.41
C VAL A 512 35.29 19.15 -7.35
N LEU A 513 35.47 17.84 -7.12
CA LEU A 513 34.38 16.91 -6.82
C LEU A 513 34.25 16.77 -5.31
N ASP A 514 33.07 17.04 -4.78
CA ASP A 514 32.76 16.79 -3.38
C ASP A 514 32.47 15.28 -3.18
N PRO A 515 33.24 14.58 -2.33
CA PRO A 515 33.17 13.12 -2.22
C PRO A 515 31.91 12.61 -1.52
N LEU A 516 31.18 13.44 -0.76
CA LEU A 516 29.99 13.01 -0.01
C LEU A 516 28.70 13.36 -0.73
N THR A 517 28.71 14.45 -1.48
CA THR A 517 27.53 14.95 -2.18
C THR A 517 27.54 14.61 -3.65
N GLY A 518 28.70 14.35 -4.27
CA GLY A 518 28.82 14.23 -5.73
C GLY A 518 28.72 15.57 -6.47
N SER A 519 28.73 16.71 -5.74
CA SER A 519 28.70 18.02 -6.37
C SER A 519 30.06 18.31 -7.02
N LEU A 520 30.04 18.52 -8.34
CA LEU A 520 31.21 18.96 -9.10
C LEU A 520 31.11 20.48 -9.31
N TRP A 521 32.00 21.26 -8.68
CA TRP A 521 31.87 22.72 -8.69
C TRP A 521 33.22 23.45 -8.71
N GLY A 522 33.19 24.72 -9.11
CA GLY A 522 34.38 25.59 -9.10
C GLY A 522 34.41 26.57 -10.26
N LYS A 523 35.63 26.94 -10.69
CA LYS A 523 35.86 27.80 -11.86
C LYS A 523 36.93 27.17 -12.75
N PRO A 524 36.60 26.62 -13.93
CA PRO A 524 37.60 25.96 -14.76
C PRO A 524 38.57 27.02 -15.32
N MET A 525 39.87 26.74 -15.28
CA MET A 525 40.92 27.72 -15.61
C MET A 525 41.51 27.52 -17.02
N ILE A 526 41.41 26.31 -17.57
CA ILE A 526 42.03 25.95 -18.85
C ILE A 526 40.95 25.47 -19.82
N LYS A 527 40.94 26.05 -21.03
CA LYS A 527 40.06 25.61 -22.12
C LYS A 527 40.50 24.24 -22.63
N GLY A 528 39.56 23.38 -23.01
CA GLY A 528 39.85 22.05 -23.52
C GLY A 528 38.74 21.06 -23.21
N ASN A 529 38.89 19.85 -23.73
CA ASN A 529 38.04 18.72 -23.39
C ASN A 529 38.75 17.90 -22.32
N TRP A 530 38.06 17.68 -21.21
CA TRP A 530 38.57 16.93 -20.06
C TRP A 530 37.73 15.69 -19.92
N THR A 531 38.34 14.52 -20.13
CA THR A 531 37.70 13.22 -19.93
C THR A 531 38.29 12.61 -18.67
N PHE A 532 37.42 12.15 -17.77
CA PHE A 532 37.82 11.56 -16.50
C PHE A 532 36.84 10.44 -16.13
N LEU A 533 37.35 9.46 -15.40
CA LEU A 533 36.58 8.34 -14.88
C LEU A 533 36.16 8.67 -13.45
N VAL A 534 34.86 8.79 -13.22
CA VAL A 534 34.31 8.97 -11.88
C VAL A 534 33.96 7.62 -11.30
N GLU A 535 34.29 7.41 -10.03
CA GLU A 535 33.83 6.29 -9.23
C GLU A 535 32.73 6.75 -8.26
N ALA A 536 31.66 5.97 -8.17
CA ALA A 536 30.74 5.98 -7.05
C ALA A 536 30.90 4.66 -6.30
N ARG A 537 31.26 4.74 -5.02
CA ARG A 537 31.43 3.59 -4.12
C ARG A 537 30.35 3.59 -3.06
N ASP A 538 29.77 2.41 -2.80
CA ASP A 538 28.77 2.27 -1.75
C ASP A 538 29.42 2.42 -0.36
N SER A 539 28.77 3.20 0.52
CA SER A 539 29.28 3.47 1.87
C SER A 539 29.04 2.35 2.88
N GLN A 540 28.10 1.44 2.61
CA GLN A 540 27.81 0.27 3.44
C GLN A 540 28.52 -0.99 2.91
N ASP A 541 28.79 -1.07 1.61
CA ASP A 541 29.66 -2.08 1.00
C ASP A 541 30.80 -1.43 0.22
N THR A 542 31.96 -1.27 0.87
CA THR A 542 33.11 -0.63 0.23
C THR A 542 33.72 -1.45 -0.92
N SER A 543 33.34 -2.71 -1.10
CA SER A 543 33.76 -3.52 -2.25
C SER A 543 32.92 -3.26 -3.50
N LEU A 544 31.70 -2.75 -3.32
CA LEU A 544 30.79 -2.36 -4.39
C LEU A 544 31.08 -0.94 -4.87
N PHE A 545 31.58 -0.83 -6.10
CA PHE A 545 31.77 0.45 -6.77
C PHE A 545 31.47 0.31 -8.26
N VAL A 546 31.10 1.43 -8.87
CA VAL A 546 30.96 1.54 -10.31
C VAL A 546 31.68 2.78 -10.80
N GLU A 547 32.21 2.64 -12.01
CA GLU A 547 32.95 3.69 -12.68
C GLU A 547 32.20 4.14 -13.93
N ARG A 548 32.27 5.43 -14.23
CA ARG A 548 31.70 5.99 -15.45
C ARG A 548 32.59 7.08 -16.01
N GLU A 549 32.88 6.97 -17.30
CA GLU A 549 33.58 8.02 -18.03
C GLU A 549 32.64 9.20 -18.26
N LEU A 550 33.07 10.39 -17.83
CA LEU A 550 32.39 11.66 -18.08
C LEU A 550 33.35 12.61 -18.77
N ASN A 551 32.78 13.59 -19.48
CA ASN A 551 33.56 14.65 -20.11
C ASN A 551 33.01 16.03 -19.78
N ILE A 552 33.91 17.01 -19.70
CA ILE A 552 33.57 18.43 -19.65
C ILE A 552 34.32 19.15 -20.77
N THR A 553 33.56 19.84 -21.62
CA THR A 553 34.12 20.79 -22.58
C THR A 553 34.20 22.16 -21.94
N VAL A 554 35.41 22.71 -21.79
CA VAL A 554 35.64 24.07 -21.30
C VAL A 554 35.93 25.00 -22.47
N THR A 555 35.03 25.95 -22.69
CA THR A 555 35.14 26.97 -23.75
C THR A 555 35.70 28.29 -23.22
N LEU A 556 36.15 29.15 -24.14
CA LEU A 556 36.51 30.52 -23.79
C LEU A 556 35.25 31.31 -23.40
N TYR A 557 35.38 32.17 -22.40
CA TYR A 557 34.39 33.21 -22.15
C TYR A 557 34.63 34.33 -23.16
N ASN A 558 33.81 34.41 -24.21
CA ASN A 558 33.78 35.57 -25.09
C ASN A 558 32.92 36.63 -24.39
N ASN A 559 33.51 37.82 -24.17
CA ASN A 559 32.82 38.95 -23.54
C ASN A 559 31.65 39.44 -24.35
#